data_AF-A0AAD1FMZ3-F1
#
_entry.id   AF-A0AAD1FMZ3-F1
#
_cell.length_a   1.000
_cell.length_b   1.000
_cell.length_c   1.000
_cell.angle_alpha   90.00
_cell.angle_beta   90.00
_cell.angle_gamma   90.00
#
_symmetry.space_group_name_H-M   'P 1'
#
loop_
_entity.id
_entity.type
_entity.pdbx_description
1 polymer ?
#
loop_
_entity_poly.entity_id
_entity_poly.type
_entity_poly.pdbx_seq_one_letter_code
_entity_poly.pdbx_strand_id
1 'polypeptide(L)'
;MQYQADRYHHPKEDILYHYYLAHYGENQSIKNLEQEHIELTQLTAEFADIVDMILLDSVIPQEIFLQKLYNFAMRQKAHLQLEEREIFPLLRRDFSPYDWRCVSEQYQDDIDDPLFGRKVADRYRNLHNYIDI
;
A
#
# COMPACT_ATOMS: atom_id res chain seq x y z
N MET A 1 -1.02 9.79 3.65
CA MET A 1 -1.17 8.32 3.62
C MET A 1 -1.35 7.82 2.20
N GLN A 2 -2.30 8.36 1.44
CA GLN A 2 -2.52 8.00 0.03
C GLN A 2 -1.27 8.04 -0.85
N TYR A 3 -0.53 9.15 -0.82
CA TYR A 3 0.72 9.30 -1.58
C TYR A 3 1.75 8.20 -1.29
N GLN A 4 1.78 7.67 -0.06
CA GLN A 4 2.70 6.59 0.28
C GLN A 4 2.21 5.25 -0.28
N ALA A 5 0.91 4.97 -0.17
CA ALA A 5 0.33 3.73 -0.68
C ALA A 5 0.40 3.67 -2.22
N ASP A 6 -0.14 4.67 -2.90
CA ASP A 6 -0.33 4.67 -4.36
C ASP A 6 0.98 4.82 -5.12
N ARG A 7 1.98 5.49 -4.54
CA ARG A 7 3.24 5.80 -5.24
C ARG A 7 4.38 4.86 -4.88
N TYR A 8 4.30 4.16 -3.74
CA TYR A 8 5.42 3.35 -3.26
C TYR A 8 5.04 1.93 -2.89
N HIS A 9 3.87 1.72 -2.31
CA HIS A 9 3.43 0.42 -1.82
C HIS A 9 2.80 -0.40 -2.94
N HIS A 10 1.64 0.03 -3.46
CA HIS A 10 0.92 -0.70 -4.50
C HIS A 10 1.75 -0.94 -5.77
N PRO A 11 2.57 0.01 -6.29
CA PRO A 11 3.38 -0.27 -7.47
C PRO A 11 4.40 -1.41 -7.29
N LYS A 12 4.91 -1.61 -6.06
CA LYS A 12 5.80 -2.74 -5.76
C LYS A 12 5.05 -4.06 -5.80
N GLU A 13 3.86 -4.06 -5.22
CA GLU A 13 3.01 -5.24 -5.12
C GLU A 13 2.46 -5.65 -6.47
N ASP A 14 2.02 -4.69 -7.28
CA ASP A 14 1.54 -4.91 -8.63
C ASP A 14 2.61 -5.62 -9.48
N ILE A 15 3.88 -5.22 -9.41
CA ILE A 15 5.00 -5.92 -10.10
C ILE A 15 5.06 -7.41 -9.69
N LEU A 16 4.95 -7.70 -8.39
CA LEU A 16 4.98 -9.07 -7.88
C LEU A 16 3.76 -9.86 -8.37
N TYR A 17 2.58 -9.25 -8.35
CA TYR A 17 1.31 -9.87 -8.71
C TYR A 17 1.24 -10.16 -10.21
N HIS A 18 1.62 -9.19 -11.06
CA HIS A 18 1.72 -9.37 -12.50
C HIS A 18 2.70 -10.48 -12.88
N TYR A 19 3.89 -10.49 -12.26
CA TYR A 19 4.88 -11.55 -12.49
C TYR A 19 4.34 -12.91 -12.08
N TYR A 20 3.71 -13.02 -10.90
CA TYR A 20 3.14 -14.26 -10.43
C TYR A 20 2.08 -14.80 -11.41
N LEU A 21 1.12 -13.97 -11.83
CA LEU A 21 0.06 -14.38 -12.76
C LEU A 21 0.62 -14.82 -14.12
N ALA A 22 1.67 -14.16 -14.61
CA ALA A 22 2.32 -14.49 -15.88
C ALA A 22 3.08 -15.83 -15.84
N HIS A 23 3.66 -16.21 -14.70
CA HIS A 23 4.58 -17.35 -14.59
C HIS A 23 3.99 -18.59 -13.89
N TYR A 24 3.02 -18.40 -12.99
CA TYR A 24 2.42 -19.45 -12.16
C TYR A 24 0.93 -19.68 -12.47
N GLY A 25 0.34 -18.85 -13.33
CA GLY A 25 -1.06 -18.96 -13.77
C GLY A 25 -2.04 -18.16 -12.93
N GLU A 26 -3.33 -18.25 -13.28
CA GLU A 26 -4.36 -17.43 -12.64
C GLU A 26 -4.57 -17.82 -11.16
N ASN A 27 -4.54 -16.81 -10.30
CA ASN A 27 -4.97 -16.90 -8.91
C ASN A 27 -5.99 -15.79 -8.64
N GLN A 28 -7.23 -16.16 -8.29
CA GLN A 28 -8.32 -15.20 -8.13
C GLN A 28 -8.05 -14.19 -7.00
N SER A 29 -7.41 -14.60 -5.91
CA SER A 29 -7.06 -13.69 -4.81
C SER A 29 -6.08 -12.61 -5.29
N ILE A 30 -5.06 -12.99 -6.06
CA ILE A 30 -4.09 -12.04 -6.63
C ILE A 30 -4.76 -11.10 -7.64
N LYS A 31 -5.60 -11.63 -8.55
CA LYS A 31 -6.32 -10.82 -9.54
C LYS A 31 -7.24 -9.78 -8.90
N ASN A 32 -7.82 -10.11 -7.74
CA ASN A 32 -8.70 -9.20 -7.02
C ASN A 32 -7.93 -8.06 -6.32
N LEU A 33 -6.62 -8.22 -6.03
CA LEU A 33 -5.83 -7.20 -5.34
C LEU A 33 -5.61 -5.94 -6.18
N GLU A 34 -5.34 -6.07 -7.48
CA GLU A 34 -5.21 -4.89 -8.36
C GLU A 34 -6.49 -4.05 -8.36
N GLN A 35 -7.65 -4.72 -8.42
CA GLN A 35 -8.93 -4.03 -8.32
C GLN A 35 -9.13 -3.41 -6.94
N GLU A 36 -8.70 -4.10 -5.88
CA GLU A 36 -8.73 -3.57 -4.52
C GLU A 36 -7.85 -2.31 -4.37
N HIS A 37 -6.64 -2.28 -4.96
CA HIS A 37 -5.78 -1.09 -4.96
C HIS A 37 -6.48 0.14 -5.55
N ILE A 38 -7.22 -0.04 -6.65
CA ILE A 38 -8.02 1.04 -7.27
C ILE A 38 -9.12 1.52 -6.33
N GLU A 39 -9.85 0.59 -5.70
CA GLU A 39 -10.93 0.92 -4.76
C GLU A 39 -10.39 1.64 -3.50
N LEU A 40 -9.25 1.20 -2.96
CA LEU A 40 -8.61 1.83 -1.81
C LEU A 40 -8.08 3.22 -2.13
N THR A 41 -7.56 3.42 -3.34
CA THR A 41 -7.17 4.75 -3.86
C THR A 41 -8.36 5.69 -3.83
N GLN A 42 -9.50 5.26 -4.38
CA GLN A 42 -10.73 6.08 -4.40
C GLN A 42 -11.25 6.37 -2.99
N LEU A 43 -11.33 5.33 -2.14
CA LEU A 43 -11.77 5.46 -0.75
C LEU A 43 -10.89 6.42 0.05
N THR A 44 -9.58 6.38 -0.16
CA THR A 44 -8.64 7.27 0.52
C THR A 44 -8.81 8.70 0.05
N ALA A 45 -9.04 8.92 -1.24
CA ALA A 45 -9.25 10.26 -1.80
C ALA A 45 -10.55 10.87 -1.26
N GLU A 46 -11.64 10.11 -1.26
CA GLU A 46 -12.91 10.55 -0.68
C GLU A 46 -12.79 10.91 0.80
N PHE A 47 -12.00 10.14 1.57
CA PHE A 47 -11.81 10.45 2.98
C PHE A 47 -10.93 11.69 3.17
N ALA A 48 -9.90 11.88 2.34
CA ALA A 48 -9.08 13.08 2.33
C ALA A 48 -9.92 14.33 2.02
N ASP A 49 -10.81 14.26 1.04
CA ASP A 49 -11.72 15.37 0.69
C ASP A 49 -12.59 15.79 1.88
N ILE A 50 -13.11 14.83 2.66
CA ILE A 50 -13.88 15.14 3.88
C ILE A 50 -13.02 15.85 4.93
N VAL A 51 -11.76 15.42 5.09
CA VAL A 51 -10.82 16.08 6.01
C VAL A 51 -10.52 17.51 5.54
N ASP A 52 -10.29 17.71 4.24
CA ASP A 52 -10.03 19.03 3.66
C ASP A 52 -11.24 19.95 3.81
N MET A 53 -12.46 19.45 3.61
CA MET A 53 -13.69 20.22 3.86
C MET A 53 -13.78 20.69 5.30
N ILE A 54 -13.47 19.82 6.28
CA ILE A 54 -13.45 20.19 7.71
C ILE A 54 -12.39 21.27 7.99
N LEU A 55 -11.19 21.14 7.40
CA LEU A 55 -10.11 22.13 7.53
C LEU A 55 -10.46 23.48 6.90
N LEU A 56 -11.35 23.50 5.90
CA LEU A 56 -11.91 24.69 5.28
C LEU A 56 -13.21 25.18 5.97
N ASP A 57 -13.40 24.82 7.25
CA ASP A 57 -14.53 25.21 8.10
C ASP A 57 -15.92 24.79 7.59
N SER A 58 -15.98 23.74 6.75
CA SER A 58 -17.27 23.15 6.36
C SER A 58 -17.88 22.36 7.52
N VAL A 59 -19.19 22.52 7.71
CA VAL A 59 -19.94 21.77 8.72
C VAL A 59 -20.28 20.38 8.19
N ILE A 60 -19.54 19.37 8.65
CA ILE A 60 -19.80 17.96 8.36
C ILE A 60 -20.47 17.30 9.57
N PRO A 61 -21.59 16.58 9.41
CA PRO A 61 -22.18 15.79 10.48
C PRO A 61 -21.18 14.76 11.03
N GLN A 62 -21.02 14.73 12.36
CA GLN A 62 -20.07 13.85 13.04
C GLN A 62 -20.27 12.37 12.66
N GLU A 63 -21.52 11.94 12.51
CA GLU A 63 -21.85 10.56 12.13
C GLU A 63 -21.30 10.20 10.74
N ILE A 64 -21.40 11.11 9.75
CA ILE A 64 -20.87 10.89 8.41
C ILE A 64 -19.34 10.77 8.46
N PHE A 65 -18.68 11.67 9.20
CA PHE A 65 -17.23 11.62 9.38
C PHE A 65 -16.79 10.29 10.00
N LEU A 66 -17.43 9.86 11.09
CA LEU A 66 -17.09 8.62 11.79
C LEU A 66 -17.31 7.40 10.91
N GLN A 67 -18.41 7.36 10.15
CA GLN A 67 -18.67 6.27 9.20
C GLN A 67 -17.60 6.17 8.12
N LYS A 68 -17.19 7.31 7.54
CA LYS A 68 -16.16 7.37 6.50
C LYS A 68 -14.77 7.01 7.04
N LEU A 69 -14.41 7.50 8.22
CA LEU A 69 -13.17 7.14 8.92
C LEU A 69 -13.12 5.64 9.22
N TYR A 70 -14.21 5.08 9.76
CA TYR A 70 -14.28 3.66 10.10
C TYR A 70 -14.15 2.79 8.85
N ASN A 71 -14.86 3.14 7.77
CA ASN A 71 -14.78 2.40 6.51
C ASN A 71 -13.36 2.45 5.92
N PHE A 72 -12.75 3.63 5.86
CA PHE A 72 -11.36 3.80 5.42
C PHE A 72 -10.40 2.91 6.24
N ALA A 73 -10.43 3.01 7.57
CA ALA A 73 -9.52 2.25 8.43
C ALA A 73 -9.72 0.73 8.32
N MET A 74 -10.98 0.28 8.26
CA MET A 74 -11.29 -1.15 8.15
C MET A 74 -10.90 -1.74 6.81
N ARG A 75 -11.11 -1.02 5.70
CA ARG A 75 -10.72 -1.47 4.36
C ARG A 75 -9.20 -1.55 4.22
N GLN A 76 -8.45 -0.52 4.64
CA GLN A 76 -6.99 -0.56 4.66
C GLN A 76 -6.46 -1.73 5.50
N LYS A 77 -7.05 -1.96 6.68
CA LYS A 77 -6.64 -3.06 7.55
C LYS A 77 -6.93 -4.43 6.94
N ALA A 78 -8.09 -4.61 6.33
CA ALA A 78 -8.47 -5.87 5.70
C ALA A 78 -7.53 -6.22 4.54
N HIS A 79 -7.20 -5.24 3.71
CA HIS A 79 -6.23 -5.38 2.62
C HIS A 79 -4.86 -5.84 3.12
N LEU A 80 -4.25 -5.12 4.06
CA LEU A 80 -2.96 -5.52 4.66
C LEU A 80 -2.99 -6.92 5.29
N GLN A 81 -4.13 -7.31 5.88
CA GLN A 81 -4.30 -8.64 6.47
C GLN A 81 -4.35 -9.74 5.42
N LEU A 82 -4.99 -9.49 4.27
CA LEU A 82 -5.03 -10.42 3.15
C LEU A 82 -3.62 -10.64 2.61
N GLU A 83 -2.86 -9.57 2.41
CA GLU A 83 -1.49 -9.64 1.91
C GLU A 83 -0.58 -10.44 2.85
N GLU A 84 -0.57 -10.10 4.14
CA GLU A 84 0.31 -10.73 5.12
C GLU A 84 -0.01 -12.22 5.34
N ARG A 85 -1.30 -12.58 5.33
CA ARG A 85 -1.74 -13.93 5.71
C ARG A 85 -1.82 -14.89 4.54
N GLU A 86 -2.06 -14.38 3.34
CA GLU A 86 -2.32 -15.23 2.17
C GLU A 86 -1.31 -14.99 1.07
N ILE A 87 -1.12 -13.73 0.66
CA ILE A 87 -0.41 -13.40 -0.58
C ILE A 87 1.10 -13.50 -0.39
N PHE A 88 1.69 -12.86 0.61
CA PHE A 88 3.13 -12.94 0.84
C PHE A 88 3.60 -14.37 1.17
N PRO A 89 2.88 -15.17 1.98
CA PRO A 89 3.18 -16.59 2.13
C PRO A 89 3.13 -17.37 0.82
N LEU A 90 2.16 -17.10 -0.05
CA LEU A 90 2.03 -17.71 -1.37
C LEU A 90 3.25 -17.39 -2.25
N LEU A 91 3.60 -16.11 -2.38
CA LEU A 91 4.78 -15.67 -3.14
C LEU A 91 6.06 -16.30 -2.61
N ARG A 92 6.27 -16.31 -1.29
CA ARG A 92 7.45 -16.94 -0.66
C ARG A 92 7.57 -18.43 -0.92
N ARG A 93 6.44 -19.14 -1.03
CA ARG A 93 6.41 -20.58 -1.30
C ARG A 93 6.77 -20.88 -2.75
N ASP A 94 6.25 -20.08 -3.68
CA ASP A 94 6.27 -20.42 -5.10
C ASP A 94 7.43 -19.76 -5.86
N PHE A 95 7.84 -18.54 -5.49
CA PHE A 95 8.96 -17.85 -6.14
C PHE A 95 10.29 -18.54 -5.85
N SER A 96 11.02 -18.87 -6.92
CA SER A 96 12.41 -19.28 -6.81
C SER A 96 13.32 -18.06 -6.57
N PRO A 97 14.59 -18.27 -6.19
CA PRO A 97 15.57 -17.18 -6.12
C PRO A 97 15.77 -16.43 -7.46
N TYR A 98 15.49 -17.09 -8.59
CA TYR A 98 15.55 -16.45 -9.90
C TYR A 98 14.37 -15.51 -10.12
N ASP A 99 13.16 -15.93 -9.74
CA ASP A 99 11.96 -15.09 -9.85
C ASP A 99 12.08 -13.82 -9.01
N TRP A 100 12.59 -13.95 -7.78
CA TRP A 100 12.90 -12.81 -6.91
C TRP A 100 13.89 -11.82 -7.54
N ARG A 101 14.86 -12.32 -8.33
CA ARG A 101 15.78 -11.45 -9.06
C ARG A 101 15.09 -10.76 -10.23
N CYS A 102 14.26 -11.48 -10.99
CA CYS A 102 13.55 -10.89 -12.12
C CYS A 102 12.60 -9.77 -11.69
N VAL A 103 11.85 -9.94 -10.59
CA VAL A 103 10.97 -8.89 -10.08
C VAL A 103 11.75 -7.72 -9.48
N SER A 104 12.89 -7.97 -8.83
CA SER A 104 13.71 -6.88 -8.28
C SER A 104 14.36 -6.03 -9.37
N GLU A 105 14.71 -6.63 -10.51
CA GLU A 105 15.24 -5.91 -11.68
C GLU A 105 14.16 -5.07 -12.39
N GLN A 106 12.89 -5.45 -12.29
CA GLN A 106 11.75 -4.66 -12.79
C GLN A 106 11.44 -3.44 -11.92
N TYR A 107 11.90 -3.46 -10.67
CA TYR A 107 11.73 -2.33 -9.77
C TYR A 107 12.67 -1.19 -10.18
N GLN A 108 12.13 -0.21 -10.91
CA GLN A 108 12.88 0.92 -11.47
C GLN A 108 12.80 2.20 -10.62
N ASP A 109 12.16 2.16 -9.45
CA ASP A 109 11.99 3.35 -8.63
C ASP A 109 13.25 3.67 -7.81
N ASP A 110 13.95 4.70 -8.27
CA ASP A 110 15.16 5.31 -7.68
C ASP A 110 14.85 6.15 -6.41
N ILE A 111 13.71 5.88 -5.76
CA ILE A 111 13.31 6.62 -4.57
C ILE A 111 13.90 5.92 -3.35
N ASP A 112 14.99 6.49 -2.85
CA ASP A 112 15.59 6.09 -1.58
C ASP A 112 14.51 5.99 -0.50
N ASP A 113 14.54 4.88 0.24
CA ASP A 113 13.64 4.67 1.36
C ASP A 113 13.72 5.89 2.31
N PRO A 114 12.60 6.55 2.62
CA PRO A 114 12.62 7.81 3.36
C PRO A 114 12.96 7.60 4.85
N LEU A 115 13.03 6.35 5.31
CA LEU A 115 13.46 5.94 6.64
C LEU A 115 14.85 5.29 6.58
N PHE A 116 15.07 4.27 5.75
CA PHE A 116 16.31 3.47 5.72
C PHE A 116 17.23 3.74 4.52
N GLY A 117 16.85 4.66 3.64
CA GLY A 117 17.61 5.00 2.44
C GLY A 117 18.77 5.93 2.74
N ARG A 118 19.53 6.31 1.70
CA ARG A 118 20.73 7.16 1.86
C ARG A 118 20.43 8.54 2.44
N LYS A 119 19.18 9.01 2.33
CA LYS A 119 18.70 10.25 2.96
C LYS A 119 17.39 10.01 3.68
N VAL A 120 17.43 10.06 5.02
CA VAL A 120 16.24 10.05 5.86
C VAL A 120 15.44 11.33 5.63
N ALA A 121 14.17 11.20 5.25
CA ALA A 121 13.29 12.35 5.06
C ALA A 121 12.98 13.00 6.42
N ASP A 122 12.91 14.33 6.46
CA ASP A 122 12.76 15.09 7.71
C ASP A 122 11.56 14.65 8.56
N ARG A 123 10.46 14.26 7.91
CA ARG A 123 9.25 13.76 8.60
C ARG A 123 9.43 12.44 9.35
N TYR A 124 10.46 11.65 9.01
CA TYR A 124 10.75 10.36 9.63
C TYR A 124 11.99 10.37 10.51
N ARG A 125 12.69 11.50 10.62
CA ARG A 125 13.96 11.60 11.36
C ARG A 125 13.84 11.14 12.83
N ASN A 126 12.73 11.47 13.48
CA ASN A 126 12.48 11.04 14.87
C ASN A 126 12.25 9.53 14.99
N LEU A 127 11.56 8.94 14.00
CA LEU A 127 11.29 7.50 13.97
C LEU A 127 12.58 6.72 13.68
N HIS A 128 13.39 7.21 12.74
CA HIS A 128 14.70 6.65 12.41
C HIS A 128 15.59 6.53 13.64
N ASN A 129 15.78 7.63 14.36
CA ASN A 129 16.61 7.67 15.57
C ASN A 129 16.11 6.76 16.70
N TYR A 130 14.85 6.34 16.67
CA TYR A 130 14.26 5.45 17.67
C TYR A 130 14.41 3.97 17.29
N ILE A 131 14.49 3.65 15.99
CA ILE A 131 14.53 2.28 15.47
C ILE A 131 15.96 1.83 15.14
N ASP A 132 16.87 2.77 14.82
CA ASP A 132 18.29 2.47 14.68
C ASP A 132 18.90 2.05 16.03
N ILE A 133 19.41 0.82 16.08
CA ILE A 133 20.26 0.27 17.16
C ILE A 133 21.72 0.42 16.77
#